data_AF-A0A4Y2AQM7-F1
#
_entry.id   AF-A0A4Y2AQM7-F1
#
_cell.length_a   1.000
_cell.length_b   1.000
_cell.length_c   1.000
_cell.angle_alpha   90.00
_cell.angle_beta   90.00
_cell.angle_gamma   90.00
#
_symmetry.space_group_name_H-M   'P 1'
#
loop_
_entity.id
_entity.type
_entity.pdbx_description
1 polymer ?
#
loop_
_entity_poly.entity_id
_entity_poly.type
_entity_poly.pdbx_seq_one_letter_code
_entity_poly.pdbx_strand_id
1 'polypeptide(L)'
;MVFVNRDGEPPFEWNIRVYPLNNENPQQPFFNINILSPNLDPMTYPIFFPYGEPRWQPNWRCESYQGAKGNQSRENVTMLQYKSALTAVIDDFYLIITAGKLTQQWIVDSYLRVEANNLNFIRTHQQQLRTELYQGLADRNSSNPVLII
;
A
#
# COMPACT_ATOMS: atom_id res chain seq x y z
N MET A 1 17.16 11.65 0.94
CA MET A 1 16.91 11.25 2.34
C MET A 1 16.92 9.74 2.36
N VAL A 2 17.91 9.10 3.01
CA VAL A 2 18.02 7.63 3.07
C VAL A 2 17.57 7.22 4.46
N PHE A 3 16.43 6.55 4.56
CA PHE A 3 15.94 6.00 5.82
C PHE A 3 16.55 4.62 5.98
N VAL A 4 17.50 4.48 6.91
CA VAL A 4 18.14 3.19 7.23
C VAL A 4 17.64 2.77 8.60
N ASN A 5 16.89 1.67 8.67
CA ASN A 5 16.73 0.94 9.91
C ASN A 5 18.00 0.08 10.15
N ARG A 6 18.24 -0.39 11.39
CA ARG A 6 19.43 -1.21 11.71
C ARG A 6 19.57 -2.45 10.82
N ASP A 7 18.44 -2.96 10.34
CA ASP A 7 18.35 -4.16 9.52
C ASP A 7 18.29 -3.87 8.01
N GLY A 8 18.47 -2.62 7.59
CA GLY A 8 18.35 -2.20 6.17
C GLY A 8 16.92 -2.22 5.64
N GLU A 9 15.95 -2.61 6.46
CA GLU A 9 14.54 -2.56 6.10
C GLU A 9 14.02 -1.11 6.08
N PRO A 10 13.12 -0.76 5.14
CA PRO A 10 12.38 0.49 5.22
C PRO A 10 11.63 0.54 6.56
N PRO A 11 11.73 1.63 7.35
CA PRO A 11 11.01 1.73 8.61
C PRO A 11 9.51 1.71 8.34
N PHE A 12 8.79 0.79 8.99
CA PHE A 12 7.32 0.70 8.93
C PHE A 12 6.63 1.81 9.72
N GLU A 13 7.34 2.39 10.66
CA GLU A 13 6.91 3.56 11.41
C GLU A 13 7.42 4.81 10.71
N TRP A 14 6.50 5.62 10.19
CA TRP A 14 6.84 6.96 9.78
C TRP A 14 6.94 7.83 11.05
N ASN A 15 7.96 8.67 11.16
CA ASN A 15 8.17 9.55 12.32
C ASN A 15 7.16 10.71 12.41
N ILE A 16 5.90 10.52 12.02
CA ILE A 16 4.82 11.48 12.21
C ILE A 16 4.06 11.12 13.49
N ARG A 17 4.14 12.03 14.47
CA ARG A 17 3.36 12.00 15.71
C ARG A 17 2.15 12.91 15.57
N VAL A 18 0.99 12.41 15.99
CA VAL A 18 -0.25 13.18 16.03
C VAL A 18 -0.59 13.49 17.46
N TYR A 19 -0.85 14.77 17.72
CA TYR A 19 -1.36 15.27 18.99
C TYR A 19 -2.84 15.63 18.80
N PRO A 20 -3.77 14.77 19.23
CA PRO A 20 -5.20 15.06 19.11
C PRO A 20 -5.56 16.25 20.00
N LEU A 21 -6.36 17.18 19.45
CA LEU A 21 -6.79 18.38 20.18
C LEU A 21 -7.65 18.05 21.40
N ASN A 22 -8.53 17.04 21.26
CA ASN A 22 -9.36 16.50 22.33
C ASN A 22 -8.81 15.14 22.75
N ASN A 23 -7.71 15.13 23.49
CA ASN A 23 -7.12 13.88 23.94
C ASN A 23 -7.86 13.33 25.17
N GLU A 24 -8.55 12.22 25.01
CA GLU A 24 -9.24 11.54 26.11
C GLU A 24 -8.30 10.74 27.02
N ASN A 25 -7.06 10.50 26.59
CA ASN A 25 -6.06 9.72 27.34
C ASN A 25 -4.83 10.57 27.72
N PRO A 26 -4.81 11.19 28.91
CA PRO A 26 -3.70 12.04 29.36
C PRO A 26 -2.34 11.31 29.43
N GLN A 27 -2.34 9.99 29.62
CA GLN A 27 -1.12 9.18 29.69
C GLN A 27 -0.48 8.91 28.33
N GLN A 28 -1.23 9.04 27.23
CA GLN A 28 -0.71 8.89 25.87
C GLN A 28 -1.02 10.18 25.07
N PRO A 29 -0.16 11.21 25.16
CA PRO A 29 -0.41 12.51 24.55
C PRO A 29 -0.35 12.52 23.03
N PHE A 30 0.25 11.48 22.44
CA PHE A 30 0.37 11.33 20.99
C PHE A 30 0.29 9.87 20.57
N PHE A 31 -0.05 9.68 19.30
CA PHE A 31 0.10 8.39 18.63
C PHE A 31 0.95 8.54 17.37
N ASN A 32 1.67 7.48 17.01
CA ASN A 32 2.44 7.41 15.77
C ASN A 32 1.52 6.96 14.63
N ILE A 33 1.72 7.54 13.45
CA ILE A 33 1.03 7.10 12.25
C ILE A 33 1.82 5.97 11.57
N ASN A 34 1.16 4.86 11.33
CA ASN A 34 1.69 3.76 10.54
C ASN A 34 1.81 4.15 9.05
N ILE A 35 2.83 3.64 8.36
CA ILE A 35 3.02 3.81 6.90
C ILE A 35 1.78 3.44 6.05
N LEU A 36 0.94 2.53 6.54
CA LEU A 36 -0.28 2.06 5.88
C LEU A 36 -1.54 2.85 6.29
N SER A 37 -1.39 3.92 7.07
CA SER A 37 -2.52 4.74 7.48
C SER A 37 -3.11 5.53 6.31
N PRO A 38 -4.44 5.57 6.15
CA PRO A 38 -5.08 6.33 5.08
C PRO A 38 -4.87 7.85 5.23
N ASN A 39 -4.54 8.33 6.43
CA ASN A 39 -4.31 9.75 6.71
C ASN A 39 -2.85 10.19 6.47
N LEU A 40 -1.94 9.25 6.16
CA LEU A 40 -0.53 9.59 6.01
C LEU A 40 -0.27 10.48 4.79
N ASP A 41 -0.92 10.18 3.67
CA ASP A 41 -0.85 10.98 2.43
C ASP A 41 -1.28 12.43 2.64
N PRO A 42 -2.49 12.72 3.15
CA PRO A 42 -2.93 14.11 3.36
C PRO A 42 -2.09 14.86 4.39
N MET A 43 -1.56 14.17 5.40
CA MET A 43 -0.71 14.80 6.41
C MET A 43 0.71 15.08 5.93
N THR A 44 1.25 14.25 5.02
CA THR A 44 2.60 14.43 4.47
C THR A 44 2.62 15.40 3.30
N TYR A 45 1.55 15.41 2.49
CA TYR A 45 1.43 16.25 1.31
C TYR A 45 0.14 17.09 1.32
N PRO A 46 -0.03 18.03 2.28
CA PRO A 46 -1.26 18.84 2.38
C PRO A 46 -1.59 19.61 1.09
N ILE A 47 -0.56 20.01 0.34
CA ILE A 47 -0.71 20.70 -0.94
C ILE A 47 -1.46 19.84 -1.95
N PHE A 48 -1.21 18.53 -1.99
CA PHE A 48 -1.91 17.60 -2.89
C PHE A 48 -3.32 17.26 -2.42
N PHE A 49 -3.59 17.43 -1.13
CA PHE A 49 -4.81 16.95 -0.49
C PHE A 49 -5.38 18.04 0.43
N PRO A 50 -5.86 19.16 -0.14
CA PRO A 50 -6.26 20.34 0.65
C PRO A 50 -7.39 20.06 1.65
N TYR A 51 -8.23 19.06 1.36
CA TYR A 51 -9.35 18.66 2.22
C TYR A 51 -8.99 17.62 3.29
N GLY A 52 -7.76 17.11 3.29
CA GLY A 52 -7.31 16.16 4.31
C GLY A 52 -8.01 14.79 4.30
N GLU A 53 -8.73 14.45 3.23
CA GLU A 53 -9.54 13.22 3.18
C GLU A 53 -8.68 11.96 3.30
N PRO A 54 -9.18 10.93 4.02
CA PRO A 54 -8.55 9.62 4.06
C PRO A 54 -8.38 9.05 2.65
N ARG A 55 -7.19 8.54 2.37
CA ARG A 55 -6.84 7.94 1.07
C ARG A 55 -7.04 6.43 1.13
N TRP A 56 -6.39 5.69 0.23
CA TRP A 56 -6.50 4.24 0.17
C TRP A 56 -6.39 3.58 1.55
N GLN A 57 -7.28 2.62 1.80
CA GLN A 57 -7.31 1.83 3.02
C GLN A 57 -7.39 0.34 2.66
N PRO A 58 -6.86 -0.55 3.52
CA PRO A 58 -7.03 -1.99 3.34
C PRO A 58 -8.51 -2.36 3.18
N ASN A 59 -8.80 -3.34 2.33
CA ASN A 59 -10.16 -3.83 2.04
C ASN A 59 -11.08 -2.79 1.36
N TRP A 60 -10.53 -1.75 0.72
CA TRP A 60 -11.29 -0.88 -0.16
C TRP A 60 -11.84 -1.69 -1.33
N ARG A 61 -13.16 -1.87 -1.40
CA ARG A 61 -13.79 -2.68 -2.46
C ARG A 61 -13.71 -2.01 -3.82
N CYS A 62 -13.35 -2.79 -4.84
CA CYS A 62 -13.44 -2.31 -6.21
C CYS A 62 -14.91 -2.30 -6.63
N GLU A 63 -15.43 -1.13 -7.00
CA GLU A 63 -16.75 -1.04 -7.60
C GLU A 63 -16.75 -1.72 -8.97
N SER A 64 -17.85 -2.41 -9.30
CA SER A 64 -18.00 -3.06 -10.59
C SER A 64 -18.25 -2.01 -11.67
N TYR A 65 -17.29 -1.84 -12.60
CA TYR A 65 -17.47 -1.01 -13.80
C TYR A 65 -17.53 -1.88 -15.06
N GLN A 66 -18.13 -1.37 -16.14
CA GLN A 66 -18.48 -2.15 -17.34
C GLN A 66 -17.28 -2.89 -18.01
N GLY A 67 -16.04 -2.43 -17.78
CA GLY A 67 -14.80 -3.07 -18.25
C GLY A 67 -14.23 -4.17 -17.33
N ALA A 68 -14.76 -4.34 -16.12
CA ALA A 68 -14.29 -5.32 -15.13
C ALA A 68 -14.77 -6.75 -15.38
N LYS A 69 -15.53 -7.01 -16.46
CA LYS A 69 -16.13 -8.32 -16.77
C LYS A 69 -15.12 -9.47 -16.91
N GLY A 70 -13.82 -9.18 -17.06
CA GLY A 70 -12.76 -10.19 -17.14
C GLY A 70 -12.11 -10.60 -15.82
N ASN A 71 -12.30 -9.86 -14.72
CA ASN A 71 -11.60 -10.09 -13.45
C ASN A 71 -12.58 -10.14 -12.26
N GLN A 72 -13.50 -11.10 -12.27
CA GLN A 72 -14.45 -11.32 -11.15
C GLN A 72 -13.75 -11.76 -9.84
N SER A 73 -12.46 -12.10 -9.88
CA SER A 73 -11.71 -12.59 -8.72
C SER A 73 -11.18 -11.50 -7.79
N ARG A 74 -11.12 -10.23 -8.22
CA ARG A 74 -10.54 -9.15 -7.40
C ARG A 74 -11.62 -8.32 -6.72
N GLU A 75 -11.79 -8.55 -5.43
CA GLU A 75 -12.76 -7.85 -4.59
C GLU A 75 -12.27 -6.47 -4.12
N ASN A 76 -10.95 -6.29 -3.99
CA ASN A 76 -10.35 -5.09 -3.38
C ASN A 76 -9.41 -4.34 -4.34
N VAL A 77 -9.42 -3.01 -4.25
CA VAL A 77 -8.47 -2.11 -4.91
C VAL A 77 -7.12 -2.22 -4.21
N THR A 78 -6.07 -2.53 -4.95
CA THR A 78 -4.71 -2.56 -4.39
C THR A 78 -4.13 -1.15 -4.23
N MET A 79 -3.21 -0.96 -3.28
CA MET A 79 -2.54 0.33 -3.08
C MET A 79 -1.84 0.82 -4.37
N LEU A 80 -1.22 -0.09 -5.14
CA LEU A 80 -0.57 0.23 -6.41
C LEU A 80 -1.58 0.75 -7.45
N GLN A 81 -2.73 0.08 -7.58
CA GLN A 81 -3.78 0.52 -8.50
C GLN A 81 -4.28 1.92 -8.12
N TYR A 82 -4.49 2.17 -6.82
CA TYR A 82 -4.88 3.49 -6.35
C TYR A 82 -3.83 4.57 -6.64
N LYS A 83 -2.57 4.32 -6.29
CA LYS A 83 -1.47 5.29 -6.50
C LYS A 83 -1.21 5.56 -7.98
N SER A 84 -1.28 4.53 -8.82
CA SER A 84 -1.14 4.69 -10.28
C SER A 84 -2.30 5.46 -10.90
N ALA A 85 -3.53 5.25 -10.42
CA ALA A 85 -4.70 6.04 -10.85
C ALA A 85 -4.55 7.52 -10.49
N LEU A 86 -3.96 7.85 -9.34
CA LEU A 86 -3.63 9.24 -8.97
C LEU A 86 -2.55 9.87 -9.87
N THR A 87 -1.84 9.10 -10.69
CA THR A 87 -0.87 9.63 -11.67
C THR A 87 -1.34 9.50 -13.10
N ALA A 88 -2.51 8.88 -13.33
CA ALA A 88 -3.08 8.76 -14.65
C ALA A 88 -3.53 10.15 -15.12
N VAL A 89 -3.02 10.57 -16.28
CA VAL A 89 -3.41 11.84 -16.91
C VAL A 89 -4.81 11.66 -17.48
N ILE A 90 -5.79 12.34 -16.88
CA ILE A 90 -7.19 12.30 -17.32
C ILE A 90 -7.63 13.65 -17.93
N ASP A 91 -6.94 14.76 -17.63
CA ASP A 91 -7.32 16.10 -18.10
C ASP A 91 -6.17 17.14 -18.01
N ASP A 92 -6.43 18.39 -18.41
CA ASP A 92 -5.48 19.50 -18.64
C ASP A 92 -4.67 19.96 -17.41
N PHE A 93 -5.17 19.79 -16.18
CA PHE A 93 -4.41 20.12 -14.97
C PHE A 93 -4.62 19.12 -13.84
N TYR A 94 -3.54 18.40 -13.50
CA TYR A 94 -3.54 17.46 -12.38
C TYR A 94 -2.45 17.80 -11.37
N LEU A 95 -2.86 18.13 -10.15
CA LEU A 95 -2.00 18.78 -9.13
C LEU A 95 -0.79 17.94 -8.72
N ILE A 96 -0.95 16.61 -8.64
CA ILE A 96 0.15 15.73 -8.22
C ILE A 96 1.25 15.71 -9.26
N ILE A 97 0.94 15.73 -10.56
CA ILE A 97 1.95 15.63 -11.64
C ILE A 97 2.61 16.98 -11.96
N THR A 98 1.93 18.10 -11.69
CA THR A 98 2.43 19.46 -12.03
C THR A 98 3.33 20.08 -10.98
N ALA A 99 3.44 19.51 -9.77
CA ALA A 99 4.21 20.08 -8.66
C ALA A 99 5.74 19.82 -8.70
N GLY A 100 6.27 19.28 -9.81
CA GLY A 100 7.70 19.18 -10.08
C GLY A 100 8.46 18.30 -9.06
N LYS A 101 9.34 18.91 -8.25
CA LYS A 101 10.14 18.15 -7.25
C LYS A 101 9.27 17.45 -6.22
N LEU A 102 8.13 18.06 -5.84
CA LEU A 102 7.21 17.45 -4.88
C LEU A 102 6.56 16.19 -5.47
N THR A 103 6.26 16.19 -6.76
CA THR A 103 5.80 15.01 -7.51
C THR A 103 6.81 13.88 -7.44
N GLN A 104 8.09 14.17 -7.70
CA GLN A 104 9.16 13.16 -7.67
C GLN A 104 9.28 12.52 -6.28
N GLN A 105 9.23 13.35 -5.22
CA GLN A 105 9.26 12.87 -3.85
C GLN A 105 8.05 11.97 -3.56
N TRP A 106 6.86 12.39 -3.96
CA TRP A 106 5.63 11.63 -3.75
C TRP A 106 5.61 10.31 -4.51
N ILE A 107 6.17 10.25 -5.73
CA ILE A 107 6.28 9.01 -6.51
C ILE A 107 7.18 8.01 -5.79
N VAL A 108 8.38 8.43 -5.37
CA VAL A 108 9.34 7.57 -4.65
C VAL A 108 8.72 7.08 -3.34
N ASP A 109 8.09 7.98 -2.59
CA ASP A 109 7.41 7.64 -1.35
C ASP A 109 6.24 6.66 -1.58
N SER A 110 5.40 6.91 -2.57
CA SER A 110 4.30 6.02 -2.93
C SER A 110 4.79 4.62 -3.31
N TYR A 111 5.91 4.52 -4.03
CA TYR A 111 6.54 3.24 -4.33
C TYR A 111 6.99 2.51 -3.06
N LEU A 112 7.70 3.19 -2.16
CA LEU A 112 8.15 2.60 -0.89
C LEU A 112 6.97 2.10 -0.04
N ARG A 113 5.85 2.83 -0.03
CA ARG A 113 4.63 2.42 0.68
C ARG A 113 3.98 1.19 0.07
N VAL A 114 3.93 1.11 -1.26
CA VAL A 114 3.42 -0.08 -1.96
C VAL A 114 4.28 -1.30 -1.60
N GLU A 115 5.60 -1.17 -1.64
CA GLU A 115 6.51 -2.26 -1.26
C GLU A 115 6.36 -2.63 0.22
N ALA A 116 6.27 -1.65 1.12
CA ALA A 116 6.01 -1.91 2.53
C ALA A 116 4.68 -2.67 2.73
N ASN A 117 3.62 -2.29 2.03
CA ASN A 117 2.34 -3.00 2.08
C ASN A 117 2.49 -4.47 1.61
N ASN A 118 3.22 -4.70 0.52
CA ASN A 118 3.47 -6.05 -0.01
C ASN A 118 4.31 -6.89 0.96
N LEU A 119 5.38 -6.33 1.52
CA LEU A 119 6.21 -7.00 2.53
C LEU A 119 5.39 -7.33 3.79
N ASN A 120 4.52 -6.43 4.23
CA ASN A 120 3.64 -6.69 5.36
C ASN A 120 2.67 -7.84 5.08
N PHE A 121 2.10 -7.90 3.87
CA PHE A 121 1.25 -9.01 3.44
C PHE A 121 2.01 -10.33 3.50
N ILE A 122 3.22 -10.38 2.92
CA ILE A 122 4.08 -11.57 2.93
C ILE A 122 4.37 -12.00 4.38
N ARG A 123 4.74 -11.07 5.27
CA ARG A 123 5.05 -11.38 6.68
C ARG A 123 3.85 -11.92 7.45
N THR A 124 2.66 -11.37 7.23
CA THR A 124 1.44 -11.74 7.96
C THR A 124 0.77 -13.00 7.42
N HIS A 125 0.97 -13.33 6.13
CA HIS A 125 0.31 -14.46 5.46
C HIS A 125 1.28 -15.63 5.16
N GLN A 126 2.43 -15.69 5.84
CA GLN A 126 3.46 -16.73 5.62
C GLN A 126 2.93 -18.16 5.63
N GLN A 127 2.00 -18.49 6.53
CA GLN A 127 1.46 -19.85 6.64
C GLN A 127 0.67 -20.24 5.39
N GLN A 128 -0.20 -19.36 4.91
CA GLN A 128 -1.01 -19.58 3.70
C GLN A 128 -0.13 -19.69 2.45
N LEU A 129 0.85 -18.79 2.31
CA LEU A 129 1.80 -18.80 1.20
C LEU A 129 2.63 -20.10 1.17
N ARG A 130 3.02 -20.61 2.35
CA ARG A 130 3.74 -21.89 2.45
C ARG A 130 2.86 -23.08 2.07
N THR A 131 1.60 -23.10 2.52
CA THR A 131 0.67 -24.18 2.15
C THR A 131 0.37 -24.20 0.66
N GLU A 132 0.18 -23.02 0.04
CA GLU A 132 -0.01 -22.89 -1.41
C GLU A 132 1.21 -23.42 -2.19
N LEU A 133 2.42 -23.11 -1.73
CA LEU A 133 3.65 -23.60 -2.36
C LEU A 133 3.75 -25.13 -2.31
N TYR A 134 3.47 -25.75 -1.15
CA TYR A 134 3.51 -27.20 -1.02
C TYR A 134 2.43 -27.89 -1.85
N GLN A 135 1.24 -27.30 -1.92
CA GLN A 135 0.15 -27.81 -2.76
C GLN A 135 0.52 -27.74 -4.25
N GLY A 136 1.07 -26.62 -4.71
CA GLY A 136 1.56 -26.49 -6.10
C GLY A 136 2.68 -27.49 -6.45
N LEU A 137 3.57 -27.80 -5.50
CA LEU A 137 4.58 -28.84 -5.67
C LEU A 137 3.96 -30.25 -5.76
N ALA A 138 3.00 -30.56 -4.91
CA ALA A 138 2.30 -31.84 -4.93
C ALA A 138 1.51 -32.04 -6.24
N ASP A 139 0.83 -30.99 -6.72
CA ASP A 139 0.06 -31.00 -7.96
C ASP A 139 0.96 -31.13 -9.20
N ARG A 140 2.15 -30.53 -9.17
CA ARG A 140 3.16 -30.70 -10.24
C ARG A 140 3.71 -32.12 -10.28
N ASN A 141 3.93 -32.74 -9.13
CA ASN A 141 4.46 -34.10 -9.04
C ASN A 141 3.40 -35.14 -9.44
N SER A 142 2.11 -34.89 -9.17
CA SER A 142 1.02 -35.78 -9.58
C SER A 142 0.67 -35.67 -11.07
N SER A 143 0.90 -34.51 -11.69
CA SER A 143 0.66 -34.25 -13.12
C SER A 143 1.80 -34.69 -14.05
N ASN A 144 2.94 -35.15 -13.52
CA ASN A 144 4.09 -35.58 -14.32
C ASN A 144 4.39 -37.08 -14.08
N PRO A 145 3.66 -38.01 -14.71
CA PRO A 145 3.76 -39.45 -14.42
C PRO A 145 4.96 -40.15 -15.08
N VAL A 146 6.07 -39.47 -15.40
CA VAL A 146 7.22 -40.10 -16.08
C VAL A 146 8.54 -39.60 -15.51
N LEU A 147 9.10 -40.35 -14.55
CA LEU A 147 10.50 -40.78 -14.48
C LEU A 147 10.74 -41.53 -13.15
N ILE A 148 10.18 -42.73 -13.05
CA ILE A 148 10.74 -43.79 -12.21
C ILE A 148 10.78 -45.04 -13.08
N ILE A 149 11.92 -45.26 -13.73
CA ILE A 149 12.46 -46.59 -14.04
C ILE A 149 13.85 -46.62 -13.42
#